data_AF-C6LIP5-F1
#
_entry.id   AF-C6LIP5-F1
#
_cell.length_a   1.000
_cell.length_b   1.000
_cell.length_c   1.000
_cell.angle_alpha   90.00
_cell.angle_beta   90.00
_cell.angle_gamma   90.00
#
_symmetry.space_group_name_H-M   'P 1'
#
loop_
_entity.id
_entity.type
_entity.pdbx_description
1 polymer ?
#
loop_
_entity_poly.entity_id
_entity_poly.type
_entity_poly.pdbx_seq_one_letter_code
_entity_poly.pdbx_strand_id
1 'polypeptide(L)'
;MEGDVLYHHGIKGQKWGIRRFQNKDGSLTAAGRKRRGEGADGGIHPDYQSAHGRKSIKSMSDSELRRRNDRLRMEREYAKLTARQSKGKKIIKTVIATAGTITAAESAYKTYSRVITKALDKIGNLKI
;
A
#
# COMPACT_ATOMS: atom_id res chain seq x y z
N MET A 1 20.45 -15.55 55.01
CA MET A 1 20.17 -15.05 53.65
C MET A 1 19.19 -13.91 53.80
N GLU A 2 19.70 -12.70 53.86
CA GLU A 2 18.89 -11.49 53.96
C GLU A 2 18.46 -11.13 52.54
N GLY A 3 17.15 -11.18 52.28
CA GLY A 3 16.59 -11.00 50.95
C GLY A 3 16.57 -9.52 50.59
N ASP A 4 17.26 -9.16 49.51
CA ASP A 4 17.25 -7.80 48.99
C ASP A 4 15.85 -7.47 48.44
N VAL A 5 15.09 -6.66 49.18
CA VAL A 5 13.72 -6.29 48.83
C VAL A 5 13.72 -5.02 47.98
N LEU A 6 13.16 -5.14 46.76
CA LEU A 6 13.03 -4.03 45.83
C LEU A 6 11.84 -3.13 46.22
N TYR A 7 12.11 -1.99 46.85
CA TYR A 7 11.10 -0.98 47.16
C TYR A 7 10.92 0.02 46.00
N HIS A 8 9.69 0.15 45.51
CA HIS A 8 9.33 1.17 44.53
C HIS A 8 8.79 2.42 45.23
N HIS A 9 9.53 3.52 45.17
CA HIS A 9 9.06 4.84 45.59
C HIS A 9 8.50 5.60 44.38
N GLY A 10 7.32 6.20 44.58
CA GLY A 10 6.73 7.10 43.58
C GLY A 10 7.51 8.41 43.46
N ILE A 11 7.22 9.19 42.42
CA ILE A 11 7.79 10.53 42.26
C ILE A 11 7.17 11.46 43.30
N LYS A 12 8.00 12.01 44.20
CA LYS A 12 7.57 12.94 45.26
C LYS A 12 6.78 14.11 44.66
N GLY A 13 5.53 14.28 45.09
CA GLY A 13 4.63 15.35 44.62
C GLY A 13 3.74 15.00 43.41
N GLN A 14 3.85 13.80 42.84
CA GLN A 14 3.02 13.35 41.72
C GLN A 14 1.62 12.93 42.20
N LYS A 15 0.57 13.58 41.70
CA LYS A 15 -0.83 13.22 41.98
C LYS A 15 -1.31 12.15 40.99
N TRP A 16 -2.08 11.17 41.47
CA TRP A 16 -2.73 10.17 40.62
C TRP A 16 -3.67 10.86 39.61
N GLY A 17 -3.65 10.40 38.36
CA GLY A 17 -4.50 10.94 37.29
C GLY A 17 -4.09 12.29 36.69
N ILE A 18 -3.11 13.02 37.26
CA ILE A 18 -2.67 14.32 36.74
C ILE A 18 -1.35 14.16 35.99
N ARG A 19 -1.34 14.39 34.66
CA ARG A 19 -0.09 14.33 33.88
C ARG A 19 0.64 15.67 33.92
N ARG A 20 1.96 15.64 34.14
CA ARG A 20 2.83 16.83 34.29
C ARG A 20 2.81 17.84 33.14
N PHE A 21 2.38 17.43 31.94
CA PHE A 21 2.36 18.26 30.74
C PHE A 21 1.00 18.29 30.06
N GLN A 22 -0.06 17.99 30.80
CA GLN A 22 -1.43 18.11 30.32
C GLN A 22 -2.22 19.06 31.23
N ASN A 23 -3.09 19.83 30.60
CA ASN A 23 -4.13 20.61 31.25
C ASN A 23 -5.21 19.66 31.79
N LYS A 24 -6.11 20.17 32.65
CA LYS A 24 -7.19 19.38 33.27
C LYS A 24 -8.18 18.79 32.25
N ASP A 25 -8.29 19.41 31.09
CA ASP A 25 -9.10 18.98 29.93
C ASP A 25 -8.40 17.89 29.08
N GLY A 26 -7.17 17.49 29.43
CA GLY A 26 -6.37 16.51 28.69
C GLY A 26 -5.54 17.09 27.54
N SER A 27 -5.72 18.38 27.20
CA SER A 27 -4.89 19.06 26.19
C SER A 27 -3.46 19.25 26.69
N LEU A 28 -2.48 19.41 25.79
CA LEU A 28 -1.09 19.58 26.18
C LEU A 28 -0.80 21.01 26.65
N THR A 29 0.00 21.14 27.71
CA THR A 29 0.56 22.45 28.10
C THR A 29 1.53 22.95 27.02
N ALA A 30 1.86 24.24 27.01
CA ALA A 30 2.86 24.79 26.08
C ALA A 30 4.21 24.03 26.17
N ALA A 31 4.65 23.69 27.39
CA ALA A 31 5.83 22.85 27.61
C ALA A 31 5.64 21.41 27.10
N GLY A 32 4.42 20.86 27.21
CA GLY A 32 4.05 19.56 26.66
C GLY A 32 4.12 19.51 25.13
N ARG A 33 3.58 20.54 24.47
CA ARG A 33 3.66 20.71 23.01
C ARG A 33 5.12 20.82 22.55
N LYS A 34 5.93 21.64 23.23
CA LYS A 34 7.36 21.78 22.92
C LYS A 34 8.12 20.46 23.06
N ARG A 35 7.81 19.65 24.08
CA ARG A 35 8.41 18.32 24.28
C ARG A 35 7.99 17.29 23.23
N ARG A 36 6.75 17.38 22.72
CA ARG A 36 6.28 16.51 21.63
C ARG A 36 6.72 16.95 20.24
N GLY A 37 7.36 18.10 20.11
CA GLY A 37 7.68 18.69 18.81
C GLY A 37 6.45 19.29 18.11
N GLU A 38 5.36 19.56 18.82
CA GLU A 38 4.12 20.14 18.27
C GLU A 38 4.14 21.68 18.31
N GLY A 39 5.28 22.31 17.97
CA GLY A 39 5.45 23.77 17.93
C GLY A 39 6.21 24.20 16.68
N ALA A 40 6.28 25.51 16.41
CA ALA A 40 6.95 26.08 15.22
C ALA A 40 8.43 25.65 15.09
N ASP A 41 9.09 25.42 16.23
CA ASP A 41 10.50 24.98 16.33
C ASP A 41 10.63 23.47 16.57
N GLY A 42 9.51 22.74 16.58
CA GLY A 42 9.39 21.30 16.81
C GLY A 42 9.74 20.47 15.59
N GLY A 43 10.78 20.88 14.86
CA GLY A 43 11.28 20.13 13.72
C GLY A 43 11.71 18.74 14.16
N ILE A 44 11.18 17.73 13.48
CA ILE A 44 11.72 16.37 13.54
C ILE A 44 13.23 16.46 13.28
N HIS A 45 14.05 15.91 14.19
CA HIS A 45 15.52 15.94 14.05
C HIS A 45 15.92 15.51 12.63
N PRO A 46 16.87 16.20 11.97
CA PRO A 46 17.26 15.89 10.59
C PRO A 46 17.63 14.42 10.39
N ASP A 47 18.22 13.78 11.40
CA ASP A 47 18.53 12.33 11.36
C ASP A 47 17.27 11.46 11.31
N TYR A 48 16.21 11.85 12.03
CA TYR A 48 14.93 11.15 11.98
C TYR A 48 14.24 11.35 10.63
N GLN A 49 14.30 12.57 10.07
CA GLN A 49 13.80 12.81 8.70
C GLN A 49 14.61 12.04 7.66
N SER A 50 15.91 11.83 7.88
CA SER A 50 16.76 11.08 6.95
C SER A 50 16.52 9.56 7.04
N ALA A 51 16.26 9.05 8.24
CA ALA A 51 15.97 7.63 8.48
C ALA A 51 14.54 7.24 8.07
N HIS A 52 13.56 8.12 8.31
CA HIS A 52 12.14 7.85 8.04
C HIS A 52 11.58 8.59 6.82
N GLY A 53 12.35 9.49 6.23
CA GLY A 53 12.00 10.16 4.99
C GLY A 53 12.12 9.21 3.81
N ARG A 54 11.10 9.20 2.96
CA ARG A 54 11.17 8.45 1.71
C ARG A 54 12.23 9.11 0.82
N LYS A 55 13.33 8.40 0.54
CA LYS A 55 14.31 8.86 -0.45
C LYS A 55 13.60 9.16 -1.78
N SER A 56 13.80 10.37 -2.29
CA SER A 56 13.34 10.75 -3.62
C SER A 56 14.08 9.89 -4.64
N ILE A 57 13.41 9.51 -5.74
CA ILE A 57 14.03 8.75 -6.82
C ILE A 57 15.30 9.44 -7.33
N LYS A 58 15.30 10.78 -7.34
CA LYS A 58 16.43 11.61 -7.78
C LYS A 58 17.65 11.56 -6.85
N SER A 59 17.48 11.14 -5.60
CA SER A 59 18.54 11.05 -4.60
C SER A 59 18.95 9.60 -4.29
N MET A 60 18.44 8.62 -5.05
CA MET A 60 18.79 7.21 -4.89
C MET A 60 20.04 6.87 -5.72
N SER A 61 20.91 6.00 -5.19
CA SER A 61 22.05 5.49 -5.97
C SER A 61 21.62 4.46 -7.02
N ASP A 62 22.44 4.22 -8.04
CA ASP A 62 22.14 3.24 -9.11
C ASP A 62 21.80 1.85 -8.58
N SER A 63 22.50 1.41 -7.52
CA SER A 63 22.22 0.13 -6.87
C SER A 63 20.85 0.11 -6.19
N GLU A 64 20.43 1.22 -5.58
CA GLU A 64 19.12 1.36 -4.95
C GLU A 64 18.00 1.40 -6.00
N LEU A 65 18.23 2.07 -7.14
CA LEU A 65 17.28 2.10 -8.25
C LEU A 65 17.08 0.72 -8.87
N ARG A 66 18.16 -0.05 -9.07
CA ARG A 66 18.07 -1.44 -9.55
C ARG A 66 17.26 -2.32 -8.59
N ARG A 67 17.58 -2.28 -7.28
CA ARG A 67 16.79 -3.00 -6.26
C ARG A 67 15.30 -2.64 -6.30
N ARG A 68 14.99 -1.35 -6.51
CA ARG A 68 13.61 -0.87 -6.60
C ARG A 68 12.91 -1.35 -7.87
N ASN A 69 13.59 -1.34 -9.00
CA ASN A 69 13.07 -1.88 -10.26
C ASN A 69 12.80 -3.39 -10.16
N ASP A 70 13.72 -4.14 -9.55
CA ASP A 70 13.53 -5.57 -9.33
C ASP A 70 12.32 -5.84 -8.43
N ARG A 71 12.17 -5.08 -7.35
CA ARG A 71 10.98 -5.17 -6.49
C ARG A 71 9.69 -4.88 -7.27
N LEU A 72 9.65 -3.79 -8.03
CA LEU A 72 8.48 -3.42 -8.84
C LEU A 72 8.15 -4.47 -9.91
N ARG A 73 9.17 -5.10 -10.50
CA ARG A 73 8.99 -6.18 -11.47
C ARG A 73 8.35 -7.40 -10.79
N MET A 74 8.88 -7.82 -9.64
CA MET A 74 8.33 -8.93 -8.85
C MET A 74 6.89 -8.64 -8.39
N GLU A 75 6.60 -7.42 -7.93
CA GLU A 75 5.25 -7.02 -7.53
C GLU A 75 4.26 -7.12 -8.71
N ARG A 76 4.67 -6.66 -9.90
CA ARG A 76 3.85 -6.77 -11.11
C ARG A 76 3.63 -8.22 -11.52
N GLU A 77 4.67 -9.05 -11.42
CA GLU A 77 4.58 -10.48 -11.75
C GLU A 77 3.65 -11.21 -10.77
N TYR A 78 3.86 -11.02 -9.47
CA TYR A 78 3.00 -11.56 -8.44
C TYR A 78 1.55 -11.12 -8.63
N ALA A 79 1.30 -9.83 -8.86
CA ALA A 79 -0.03 -9.32 -9.14
C ALA A 79 -0.66 -9.96 -10.39
N LYS A 80 0.12 -10.23 -11.44
CA LYS A 80 -0.38 -10.92 -12.64
C LYS A 80 -0.72 -12.39 -12.36
N LEU A 81 0.13 -13.09 -11.61
CA LEU A 81 -0.04 -14.51 -11.29
C LEU A 81 -1.20 -14.74 -10.31
N THR A 82 -1.36 -13.85 -9.34
CA THR A 82 -2.41 -13.92 -8.32
C THR A 82 -3.71 -13.24 -8.72
N ALA A 83 -3.70 -12.41 -9.77
CA ALA A 83 -4.92 -11.81 -10.29
C ALA A 83 -5.88 -12.88 -10.78
N ARG A 84 -6.93 -13.14 -9.97
CA ARG A 84 -8.06 -13.96 -10.38
C ARG A 84 -8.68 -13.34 -11.62
N GLN A 85 -8.56 -14.01 -12.76
CA GLN A 85 -9.19 -13.54 -13.99
C GLN A 85 -10.71 -13.64 -13.84
N SER A 86 -11.36 -12.48 -13.70
CA SER A 86 -12.81 -12.40 -13.68
C SER A 86 -13.39 -12.95 -14.99
N LYS A 87 -14.63 -13.49 -14.92
CA LYS A 87 -15.33 -14.02 -16.10
C LYS A 87 -15.34 -12.99 -17.24
N GLY A 88 -15.61 -11.72 -16.95
CA GLY A 88 -15.55 -10.60 -17.92
C GLY A 88 -14.18 -10.38 -18.58
N LYS A 89 -13.09 -10.48 -17.82
CA LYS A 89 -11.74 -10.31 -18.37
C LYS A 89 -11.36 -11.45 -19.33
N LYS A 90 -11.86 -12.67 -19.11
CA LYS A 90 -11.67 -13.80 -20.04
C LYS A 90 -12.38 -13.56 -21.37
N ILE A 91 -13.59 -13.01 -21.34
CA ILE A 91 -14.41 -12.71 -22.53
C ILE A 91 -13.71 -11.68 -23.41
N ILE A 92 -13.31 -10.56 -22.82
CA ILE A 92 -12.61 -9.49 -23.54
C ILE A 92 -11.30 -10.03 -24.13
N LYS A 93 -10.55 -10.85 -23.37
CA LYS A 93 -9.32 -11.49 -23.85
C LYS A 93 -9.58 -12.39 -25.07
N THR A 94 -10.65 -13.16 -25.08
CA THR A 94 -11.00 -14.02 -26.23
C THR A 94 -11.37 -13.20 -27.46
N VAL A 95 -12.18 -12.14 -27.31
CA VAL A 95 -12.57 -11.28 -28.42
C VAL A 95 -11.35 -10.60 -29.05
N ILE A 96 -10.45 -10.05 -28.22
CA ILE A 96 -9.21 -9.41 -28.70
C ILE A 96 -8.31 -10.41 -29.44
N ALA A 97 -8.12 -11.61 -28.88
CA ALA A 97 -7.30 -12.64 -29.51
C ALA A 97 -7.86 -13.07 -30.86
N THR A 98 -9.19 -13.24 -30.98
CA THR A 98 -9.83 -13.61 -32.24
C THR A 98 -9.77 -12.48 -33.28
N ALA A 99 -9.99 -11.23 -32.88
CA ALA A 99 -9.86 -10.09 -33.78
C ALA A 99 -8.45 -9.99 -34.39
N GLY A 100 -7.40 -10.28 -33.60
CA GLY A 100 -6.03 -10.33 -34.11
C GLY A 100 -5.73 -11.46 -35.10
N THR A 101 -6.56 -12.51 -35.15
CA THR A 101 -6.39 -13.65 -36.07
C THR A 101 -7.19 -13.54 -37.37
N ILE A 102 -8.10 -12.57 -37.48
CA ILE A 102 -8.94 -12.44 -38.67
C ILE A 102 -8.31 -11.43 -39.62
N THR A 103 -7.37 -11.93 -40.42
CA THR A 103 -6.87 -11.26 -41.62
C THR A 103 -8.02 -11.07 -42.60
N ALA A 104 -8.21 -9.84 -43.04
CA ALA A 104 -9.36 -9.40 -43.80
C ALA A 104 -9.55 -10.15 -45.13
N ALA A 105 -10.73 -10.73 -45.29
CA ALA A 105 -11.37 -10.96 -46.59
C ALA A 105 -12.86 -10.67 -46.39
N GLU A 106 -13.53 -10.09 -47.38
CA GLU A 106 -14.87 -9.47 -47.29
C GLU A 106 -15.99 -10.40 -46.79
N SER A 107 -15.77 -11.72 -46.76
CA SER A 107 -16.63 -12.71 -46.12
C SER A 107 -16.55 -12.72 -44.57
N ALA A 108 -15.68 -11.90 -43.98
CA ALA A 108 -15.36 -11.87 -42.56
C ALA A 108 -16.54 -11.49 -41.67
N TYR A 109 -17.51 -10.68 -42.13
CA TYR A 109 -18.60 -10.22 -41.27
C TYR A 109 -19.47 -11.37 -40.71
N LYS A 110 -19.78 -12.38 -41.54
CA LYS A 110 -20.54 -13.56 -41.13
C LYS A 110 -19.73 -14.50 -40.22
N THR A 111 -18.43 -14.58 -40.40
CA THR A 111 -17.55 -15.35 -39.49
C THR A 111 -17.34 -14.62 -38.17
N TYR A 112 -17.17 -13.29 -38.20
CA TYR A 112 -17.11 -12.44 -37.01
C TYR A 112 -18.36 -12.58 -36.15
N SER A 113 -19.55 -12.44 -36.75
CA SER A 113 -20.79 -12.59 -36.00
C SER A 113 -20.92 -13.99 -35.39
N ARG A 114 -20.53 -15.05 -36.13
CA ARG A 114 -20.58 -16.43 -35.64
C ARG A 114 -19.57 -16.74 -34.53
N VAL A 115 -18.41 -16.10 -34.54
CA VAL A 115 -17.40 -16.27 -33.48
C VAL A 115 -17.77 -15.47 -32.25
N ILE A 116 -18.27 -14.24 -32.43
CA ILE A 116 -18.80 -13.42 -31.34
C ILE A 116 -19.99 -14.12 -30.68
N THR A 117 -20.94 -14.67 -31.46
CA THR A 117 -22.09 -15.40 -30.89
C THR A 117 -21.66 -16.69 -30.21
N LYS A 118 -20.72 -17.47 -30.74
CA LYS A 118 -20.16 -18.64 -30.05
C LYS A 118 -19.46 -18.28 -28.74
N ALA A 119 -18.77 -17.13 -28.70
CA ALA A 119 -18.18 -16.62 -27.46
C ALA A 119 -19.29 -16.27 -26.46
N LEU A 120 -20.33 -15.55 -26.90
CA LEU A 120 -21.51 -15.19 -26.09
C LEU A 120 -22.28 -16.42 -25.58
N ASP A 121 -22.48 -17.45 -26.39
CA ASP A 121 -23.14 -18.70 -25.98
C ASP A 121 -22.33 -19.46 -24.94
N LYS A 122 -21.00 -19.54 -25.10
CA LYS A 122 -20.11 -20.17 -24.12
C LYS A 122 -20.10 -19.41 -22.78
N ILE A 123 -20.44 -18.12 -22.81
CA ILE A 123 -20.64 -17.27 -21.62
C ILE A 123 -22.01 -17.50 -20.99
N GLY A 124 -23.07 -17.63 -21.81
CA GLY A 124 -24.43 -17.93 -21.34
C GLY A 124 -24.57 -19.33 -20.74
N ASN A 125 -23.80 -20.30 -21.23
CA ASN A 125 -23.77 -21.67 -20.68
C ASN A 125 -22.93 -21.82 -19.41
N LEU A 126 -22.22 -20.76 -18.99
CA LEU A 126 -21.58 -20.65 -17.68
C LEU A 126 -22.64 -20.24 -16.63
N LYS A 127 -23.66 -21.09 -16.44
CA LYS A 127 -24.68 -20.93 -15.38
C LYS A 127 -24.01 -20.72 -14.02
N ILE A 128 -24.62 -19.84 -13.23
CA ILE A 128 -24.30 -19.56 -11.82
C ILE A 128 -24.36 -20.86 -11.02
#